data_AF-A0A4R0K7Z3-F1
#
_entry.id   AF-A0A4R0K7Z3-F1
#
_cell.length_a   1.000
_cell.length_b   1.000
_cell.length_c   1.000
_cell.angle_alpha   90.00
_cell.angle_beta   90.00
_cell.angle_gamma   90.00
#
_symmetry.space_group_name_H-M   'P 1'
#
loop_
_entity.id
_entity.type
_entity.pdbx_description
1 polymer ?
#
loop_
_entity_poly.entity_id
_entity_poly.type
_entity_poly.pdbx_seq_one_letter_code
_entity_poly.pdbx_strand_id
1 'polypeptide(L)'
;MDILEHINAVHREVSRTGETATVLMRRSYQAEPEELWDALTTPERMKRWFWPVTGDFKVGGSFQLQDNAGGEVLECEPPKRFKVTFGGPTSLLELRLIPGANASTELELEHTVSELPAPGGAGALYVGPGWEGGFLALAMYVDGTFPTDRSPVEVADDPVMVDFNEQSVRAWMVAVRESGTTTEKDLYEAAELSMNQFAPGREL
;
A
#
# COMPACT_ATOMS: atom_id res chain seq x y z
N MET A 1 -2.56 -7.04 18.65
CA MET A 1 -1.69 -6.70 17.51
C MET A 1 -0.52 -5.90 18.07
N ASP A 2 0.71 -6.31 17.80
CA ASP A 2 1.90 -5.49 18.11
C ASP A 2 2.15 -4.56 16.92
N ILE A 3 1.95 -3.26 17.11
CA ILE A 3 2.07 -2.27 16.03
C ILE A 3 3.52 -2.20 15.53
N LEU A 4 4.50 -2.19 16.43
CA LEU A 4 5.90 -2.01 16.05
C LEU A 4 6.43 -3.25 15.31
N GLU A 5 5.96 -4.44 15.67
CA GLU A 5 6.24 -5.65 14.91
C GLU A 5 5.81 -5.50 13.44
N HIS A 6 4.57 -5.03 13.19
CA HIS A 6 4.08 -4.85 11.82
C HIS A 6 4.76 -3.71 11.07
N ILE A 7 5.09 -2.60 11.74
CA ILE A 7 5.86 -1.50 11.13
C ILE A 7 7.25 -1.99 10.69
N ASN A 8 7.92 -2.79 11.53
CA ASN A 8 9.25 -3.32 11.24
C ASN A 8 9.23 -4.46 10.22
N ALA A 9 8.09 -5.13 10.01
CA ALA A 9 7.92 -6.17 9.01
C ALA A 9 7.88 -5.66 7.56
N VAL A 10 7.77 -4.34 7.36
CA VAL A 10 7.72 -3.70 6.04
C VAL A 10 9.05 -3.03 5.73
N HIS A 11 9.66 -3.41 4.61
CA HIS A 11 10.76 -2.67 4.02
C HIS A 11 10.20 -1.53 3.15
N ARG A 12 10.77 -0.32 3.25
CA ARG A 12 10.30 0.87 2.53
C ARG A 12 11.48 1.50 1.80
N GLU A 13 11.29 1.85 0.54
CA GLU A 13 12.22 2.67 -0.21
C GLU A 13 11.48 3.79 -0.92
N VAL A 14 12.14 4.94 -1.02
CA VAL A 14 11.68 6.07 -1.81
C VAL A 14 12.76 6.41 -2.81
N SER A 15 12.38 6.53 -4.08
CA SER A 15 13.27 7.03 -5.12
C SER A 15 12.54 8.04 -5.99
N ARG A 16 13.30 8.78 -6.80
CA ARG A 16 12.77 9.79 -7.70
C ARG A 16 13.52 9.78 -9.02
N THR A 17 12.77 9.77 -10.11
CA THR A 17 13.31 9.95 -11.47
C THR A 17 12.56 11.09 -12.15
N GLY A 18 13.24 12.22 -12.38
CA GLY A 18 12.60 13.42 -12.94
C GLY A 18 11.47 13.94 -12.03
N GLU A 19 10.24 13.97 -12.53
CA GLU A 19 9.04 14.39 -11.78
C GLU A 19 8.27 13.21 -11.17
N THR A 20 8.74 11.99 -11.37
CA THR A 20 8.09 10.78 -10.86
C THR A 20 8.71 10.37 -9.53
N ALA A 21 7.90 10.33 -8.48
CA ALA A 21 8.25 9.70 -7.22
C ALA A 21 7.87 8.21 -7.29
N THR A 22 8.73 7.35 -6.75
CA THR A 22 8.50 5.91 -6.66
C THR A 22 8.53 5.50 -5.20
N VAL A 23 7.46 4.83 -4.79
CA VAL A 23 7.33 4.19 -3.49
C VAL A 23 7.45 2.69 -3.69
N LEU A 24 8.37 2.07 -2.96
CA LEU A 24 8.56 0.62 -2.98
C LEU A 24 8.37 0.07 -1.57
N MET A 25 7.57 -0.99 -1.47
CA MET A 25 7.28 -1.67 -0.22
C MET A 25 7.46 -3.17 -0.39
N ARG A 26 8.10 -3.82 0.59
CA ARG A 26 8.18 -5.28 0.64
C ARG A 26 7.76 -5.82 1.98
N ARG A 27 7.02 -6.91 1.98
CA ARG A 27 6.66 -7.67 3.18
C ARG A 27 6.52 -9.15 2.85
N SER A 28 7.03 -10.00 3.72
CA SER A 28 6.83 -11.44 3.65
C SER A 28 5.54 -11.87 4.36
N TYR A 29 4.82 -12.81 3.75
CA TYR A 29 3.59 -13.41 4.25
C TYR A 29 3.76 -14.93 4.35
N GLN A 30 3.18 -15.56 5.37
CA GLN A 30 3.16 -17.02 5.53
C GLN A 30 2.05 -17.63 4.66
N ALA A 31 2.21 -17.52 3.35
CA ALA A 31 1.34 -18.08 2.34
C ALA A 31 2.14 -18.41 1.07
N GLU A 32 1.72 -19.44 0.35
CA GLU A 32 2.28 -19.75 -0.99
C GLU A 32 1.84 -18.68 -2.02
N PRO A 33 2.62 -18.47 -3.10
CA PRO A 33 2.33 -17.42 -4.08
C PRO A 33 0.92 -17.52 -4.69
N GLU A 34 0.44 -18.73 -4.94
CA GLU A 34 -0.91 -18.96 -5.49
C GLU A 34 -2.01 -18.54 -4.52
N GLU A 35 -1.84 -18.76 -3.22
CA GLU A 35 -2.80 -18.35 -2.21
C GLU A 35 -2.83 -16.83 -2.06
N LEU A 36 -1.66 -16.20 -2.00
CA LEU A 36 -1.54 -14.75 -1.90
C LEU A 36 -2.06 -14.06 -3.16
N TRP A 37 -1.78 -14.64 -4.34
CA TRP A 37 -2.33 -14.17 -5.62
C TRP A 37 -3.86 -14.21 -5.64
N ASP A 38 -4.47 -15.30 -5.18
CA ASP A 38 -5.92 -15.43 -5.11
C ASP A 38 -6.53 -14.40 -4.13
N ALA A 39 -5.86 -14.12 -3.01
CA ALA A 39 -6.27 -13.07 -2.07
C ALA A 39 -6.21 -11.65 -2.68
N LEU A 40 -5.24 -11.40 -3.56
CA LEU A 40 -4.98 -10.11 -4.21
C LEU A 40 -5.78 -9.88 -5.50
N THR A 41 -6.29 -10.93 -6.16
CA THR A 41 -6.86 -10.79 -7.51
C THR A 41 -8.29 -11.32 -7.65
N THR A 42 -8.80 -12.08 -6.68
CA THR A 42 -10.19 -12.57 -6.70
C THR A 42 -11.10 -11.63 -5.91
N PRO A 43 -12.09 -10.96 -6.54
CA PRO A 43 -12.95 -9.97 -5.87
C PRO A 43 -13.65 -10.49 -4.61
N GLU A 44 -14.11 -11.74 -4.63
CA GLU A 44 -14.79 -12.39 -3.51
C GLU A 44 -13.88 -12.66 -2.31
N ARG A 45 -12.57 -12.73 -2.54
CA ARG A 45 -11.55 -12.82 -1.49
C ARG A 45 -11.07 -11.44 -1.06
N MET A 46 -10.78 -10.56 -2.02
CA MET A 46 -10.33 -9.20 -1.77
C MET A 46 -11.27 -8.45 -0.83
N LYS A 47 -12.59 -8.52 -1.06
CA LYS A 47 -13.60 -7.84 -0.21
C LYS A 47 -13.64 -8.30 1.26
N ARG A 48 -12.91 -9.36 1.63
CA ARG A 48 -12.82 -9.88 3.00
C ARG A 48 -11.77 -9.15 3.83
N TRP A 49 -10.85 -8.44 3.19
CA TRP A 49 -9.73 -7.75 3.87
C TRP A 49 -9.39 -6.38 3.24
N PHE A 50 -9.91 -6.09 2.05
CA PHE A 50 -9.69 -4.86 1.30
C PHE A 50 -11.01 -4.30 0.74
N TRP A 51 -10.94 -3.19 0.01
CA TRP A 51 -12.10 -2.57 -0.64
C TRP A 51 -12.79 -3.54 -1.62
N PRO A 52 -14.14 -3.58 -1.65
CA PRO A 52 -14.86 -4.23 -2.72
C PRO A 52 -14.45 -3.66 -4.08
N VAL A 53 -14.21 -4.55 -5.05
CA VAL A 53 -13.77 -4.19 -6.40
C VAL A 53 -14.75 -4.70 -7.44
N THR A 54 -15.00 -3.90 -8.47
CA THR A 54 -15.80 -4.28 -9.65
C THR A 54 -15.06 -3.92 -10.93
N GLY A 55 -15.35 -4.60 -12.04
CA GLY A 55 -14.68 -4.32 -13.30
C GLY A 55 -14.54 -5.51 -14.23
N ASP A 56 -13.71 -5.31 -15.25
CA ASP A 56 -13.24 -6.33 -16.18
C ASP A 56 -11.75 -6.57 -15.90
N PHE A 57 -11.43 -7.67 -15.22
CA PHE A 57 -10.09 -7.93 -14.67
C PHE A 57 -9.11 -8.57 -15.67
N LYS A 58 -9.38 -8.43 -16.97
CA LYS A 58 -8.45 -8.84 -18.04
C LYS A 58 -7.57 -7.66 -18.44
N VAL A 59 -6.43 -7.96 -19.06
CA VAL A 59 -5.56 -6.92 -19.66
C VAL A 59 -6.36 -6.05 -20.64
N GLY A 60 -6.24 -4.72 -20.49
CA GLY A 60 -7.01 -3.70 -21.20
C GLY A 60 -8.41 -3.45 -20.63
N GLY A 61 -8.81 -4.17 -19.58
CA GLY A 61 -10.05 -3.95 -18.85
C GLY A 61 -9.87 -2.95 -17.70
N SER A 62 -10.98 -2.41 -17.20
CA SER A 62 -11.00 -1.41 -16.12
C SER A 62 -11.51 -2.00 -14.80
N PHE A 63 -11.03 -1.49 -13.68
CA PHE A 63 -11.53 -1.79 -12.34
C PHE A 63 -11.89 -0.52 -11.57
N GLN A 64 -12.73 -0.69 -10.54
CA GLN A 64 -13.12 0.35 -9.61
C GLN A 64 -13.20 -0.23 -8.19
N LEU A 65 -12.41 0.32 -7.27
CA LEU A 65 -12.60 0.12 -5.84
C LEU A 65 -13.76 0.99 -5.38
N GLN A 66 -14.69 0.41 -4.62
CA GLN A 66 -15.89 1.12 -4.18
C GLN A 66 -15.53 2.41 -3.41
N ASP A 67 -16.09 3.54 -3.83
CA ASP A 67 -15.90 4.86 -3.23
C ASP A 67 -14.42 5.31 -3.10
N ASN A 68 -13.54 4.72 -3.93
CA ASN A 68 -12.10 4.95 -3.91
C ASN A 68 -11.55 5.01 -5.37
N ALA A 69 -10.29 4.64 -5.59
CA ALA A 69 -9.66 4.71 -6.89
C ALA A 69 -10.13 3.61 -7.87
N GLY A 70 -10.19 3.95 -9.15
CA GLY A 70 -10.29 3.01 -10.26
C GLY A 70 -9.05 3.05 -11.13
N GLY A 71 -9.01 2.19 -12.15
CA GLY A 71 -7.88 2.11 -13.08
C GLY A 71 -8.08 1.08 -14.17
N GLU A 72 -7.00 0.83 -14.92
CA GLU A 72 -6.92 -0.10 -16.04
C GLU A 72 -5.88 -1.18 -15.74
N VAL A 73 -6.18 -2.43 -16.10
CA VAL A 73 -5.23 -3.55 -16.02
C VAL A 73 -4.30 -3.52 -17.22
N LEU A 74 -3.03 -3.21 -16.99
CA LEU A 74 -2.02 -3.07 -18.04
C LEU A 74 -1.31 -4.40 -18.33
N GLU A 75 -0.95 -5.12 -17.27
CA GLU A 75 -0.25 -6.41 -17.36
C GLU A 75 -0.79 -7.34 -16.27
N CYS A 76 -0.89 -8.64 -16.56
CA CYS A 76 -1.31 -9.66 -15.60
C CYS A 76 -0.67 -11.00 -15.93
N GLU A 77 0.18 -11.49 -15.03
CA GLU A 77 0.94 -12.73 -15.16
C GLU A 77 0.81 -13.57 -13.88
N PRO A 78 -0.28 -14.34 -13.71
CA PRO A 78 -0.48 -15.16 -12.52
C PRO A 78 0.60 -16.24 -12.32
N PRO A 79 0.98 -16.57 -11.07
CA PRO A 79 0.71 -15.85 -9.82
C PRO A 79 1.84 -14.83 -9.50
N LYS A 80 2.53 -14.29 -10.50
CA LYS A 80 3.82 -13.61 -10.32
C LYS A 80 3.71 -12.10 -10.22
N ARG A 81 2.96 -11.46 -11.11
CA ARG A 81 2.88 -10.00 -11.14
C ARG A 81 1.65 -9.48 -11.85
N PHE A 82 1.20 -8.29 -11.46
CA PHE A 82 0.29 -7.49 -12.27
C PHE A 82 0.67 -6.02 -12.21
N LYS A 83 0.28 -5.27 -13.23
CA LYS A 83 0.47 -3.83 -13.32
C LYS A 83 -0.82 -3.15 -13.70
N VAL A 84 -1.16 -2.09 -12.99
CA VAL A 84 -2.39 -1.32 -13.20
C VAL A 84 -2.12 0.18 -13.17
N THR A 85 -3.01 0.97 -13.78
CA THR A 85 -3.14 2.38 -13.40
C THR A 85 -3.94 2.50 -12.10
N PHE A 86 -3.77 3.57 -11.33
CA PHE A 86 -4.46 3.74 -10.06
C PHE A 86 -4.83 5.21 -9.79
N GLY A 87 -6.11 5.53 -9.89
CA GLY A 87 -6.64 6.90 -9.70
C GLY A 87 -6.37 7.86 -10.85
N GLY A 88 -5.56 7.46 -11.84
CA GLY A 88 -5.25 8.26 -13.03
C GLY A 88 -4.19 7.58 -13.90
N PRO A 89 -4.00 8.04 -15.15
CA PRO A 89 -3.12 7.39 -16.12
C PRO A 89 -1.62 7.53 -15.81
N THR A 90 -1.23 8.50 -14.98
CA THR A 90 0.17 8.80 -14.60
C THR A 90 0.59 8.16 -13.28
N SER A 91 -0.28 7.34 -12.69
CA SER A 91 -0.12 6.67 -11.42
C SER A 91 -0.17 5.17 -11.68
N LEU A 92 1.00 4.52 -11.62
CA LEU A 92 1.17 3.10 -11.96
C LEU A 92 1.51 2.30 -10.72
N LEU A 93 0.72 1.26 -10.47
CA LEU A 93 0.93 0.30 -9.40
C LEU A 93 1.35 -1.04 -9.99
N GLU A 94 2.47 -1.58 -9.54
CA GLU A 94 2.93 -2.92 -9.89
C GLU A 94 3.08 -3.75 -8.61
N LEU A 95 2.46 -4.94 -8.60
CA LEU A 95 2.66 -5.93 -7.55
C LEU A 95 3.47 -7.09 -8.10
N ARG A 96 4.44 -7.58 -7.31
CA ARG A 96 5.25 -8.76 -7.64
C ARG A 96 5.25 -9.71 -6.44
N LEU A 97 5.07 -11.01 -6.71
CA LEU A 97 5.14 -12.08 -5.72
C LEU A 97 6.43 -12.87 -5.91
N ILE A 98 7.27 -12.87 -4.89
CA ILE A 98 8.55 -13.57 -4.87
C ILE A 98 8.44 -14.75 -3.90
N PRO A 99 8.55 -16.02 -4.38
CA PRO A 99 8.52 -17.19 -3.51
C PRO A 99 9.69 -17.17 -2.50
N GLY A 100 9.38 -17.40 -1.23
CA GLY A 100 10.31 -17.49 -0.12
C GLY A 100 10.49 -18.93 0.40
N ALA A 101 11.25 -19.07 1.48
CA ALA A 101 11.40 -20.36 2.17
C ALA A 101 10.19 -20.67 3.07
N ASN A 102 9.97 -21.94 3.39
CA ASN A 102 8.95 -22.38 4.35
C ASN A 102 7.52 -21.92 4.02
N ALA A 103 7.07 -22.09 2.76
CA ALA A 103 5.73 -21.69 2.31
C ALA A 103 5.42 -20.20 2.58
N SER A 104 6.40 -19.33 2.33
CA SER A 104 6.24 -17.89 2.43
C SER A 104 6.36 -17.22 1.06
N THR A 105 5.79 -16.03 0.95
CA THR A 105 5.87 -15.20 -0.25
C THR A 105 6.18 -13.77 0.16
N GLU A 106 7.18 -13.16 -0.46
CA GLU A 106 7.39 -11.72 -0.38
C GLU A 106 6.52 -11.02 -1.42
N LEU A 107 5.63 -10.15 -0.94
CA LEU A 107 4.91 -9.21 -1.79
C LEU A 107 5.73 -7.93 -1.89
N GLU A 108 6.07 -7.57 -3.10
CA GLU A 108 6.62 -6.27 -3.46
C GLU A 108 5.52 -5.43 -4.12
N LEU A 109 5.34 -4.20 -3.63
CA LEU A 109 4.48 -3.18 -4.21
C LEU A 109 5.36 -2.02 -4.65
N GLU A 110 5.27 -1.66 -5.93
CA GLU A 110 5.89 -0.47 -6.50
C GLU A 110 4.79 0.48 -6.98
N HIS A 111 4.76 1.70 -6.48
CA HIS A 111 3.82 2.73 -6.88
C HIS A 111 4.59 3.93 -7.41
N THR A 112 4.54 4.15 -8.73
CA THR A 112 5.13 5.32 -9.38
C THR A 112 4.06 6.35 -9.64
N VAL A 113 4.24 7.56 -9.13
CA VAL A 113 3.29 8.66 -9.31
C VAL A 113 4.04 9.90 -9.80
N SER A 114 3.55 10.47 -10.89
CA SER A 114 4.03 11.76 -11.39
C SER A 114 3.13 12.89 -10.88
N GLU A 115 3.66 14.11 -10.78
CA GLU A 115 2.88 15.31 -10.46
C GLU A 115 2.23 15.32 -9.04
N LEU A 116 2.86 14.65 -8.07
CA LEU A 116 2.37 14.72 -6.68
C LEU A 116 2.45 16.16 -6.14
N PRO A 117 1.52 16.57 -5.27
CA PRO A 117 1.43 17.94 -4.72
C PRO A 117 2.48 18.20 -3.63
N ALA A 118 3.69 17.66 -3.77
CA ALA A 118 4.82 17.91 -2.88
C ALA A 118 6.16 17.81 -3.64
N PRO A 119 7.14 18.67 -3.33
CA PRO A 119 8.45 18.62 -3.96
C PRO A 119 9.24 17.34 -3.63
N GLY A 120 9.95 16.82 -4.63
CA GLY A 120 10.90 15.73 -4.42
C GLY A 120 10.24 14.42 -4.03
N GLY A 121 10.90 13.63 -3.19
CA GLY A 121 10.33 12.38 -2.65
C GLY A 121 9.30 12.55 -1.54
N ALA A 122 9.02 13.77 -1.09
CA ALA A 122 8.01 14.03 -0.06
C ALA A 122 6.61 13.57 -0.50
N GLY A 123 6.36 13.50 -1.81
CA GLY A 123 5.15 12.91 -2.38
C GLY A 123 4.88 11.47 -1.92
N ALA A 124 5.92 10.70 -1.56
CA ALA A 124 5.76 9.34 -1.05
C ALA A 124 4.83 9.26 0.18
N LEU A 125 4.80 10.31 1.01
CA LEU A 125 3.94 10.36 2.20
C LEU A 125 2.44 10.41 1.89
N TYR A 126 2.05 10.77 0.67
CA TYR A 126 0.63 10.78 0.27
C TYR A 126 0.09 9.40 -0.10
N VAL A 127 0.98 8.45 -0.41
CA VAL A 127 0.57 7.12 -0.92
C VAL A 127 1.13 5.97 -0.11
N GLY A 128 2.36 6.07 0.40
CA GLY A 128 3.05 5.03 1.15
C GLY A 128 2.27 4.56 2.39
N PRO A 129 1.89 5.47 3.31
CA PRO A 129 1.12 5.10 4.49
C PRO A 129 -0.23 4.44 4.15
N GLY A 130 -0.91 4.92 3.09
CA GLY A 130 -2.16 4.34 2.61
C GLY A 130 -2.02 2.88 2.16
N TRP A 131 -0.94 2.55 1.44
CA TRP A 131 -0.63 1.17 1.06
C TRP A 131 -0.25 0.29 2.25
N GLU A 132 0.36 0.89 3.28
CA GLU A 132 0.81 0.14 4.46
C GLU A 132 -0.34 -0.36 5.32
N GLY A 133 -1.44 0.40 5.41
CA GLY A 133 -2.70 -0.09 5.96
C GLY A 133 -3.20 -1.33 5.21
N GLY A 134 -3.09 -1.35 3.87
CA GLY A 134 -3.39 -2.52 3.05
C GLY A 134 -2.49 -3.73 3.33
N PHE A 135 -1.19 -3.51 3.51
CA PHE A 135 -0.24 -4.57 3.86
C PHE A 135 -0.55 -5.18 5.23
N LEU A 136 -0.95 -4.37 6.20
CA LEU A 136 -1.38 -4.83 7.52
C LEU A 136 -2.69 -5.63 7.42
N ALA A 137 -3.69 -5.12 6.71
CA ALA A 137 -4.96 -5.81 6.52
C ALA A 137 -4.77 -7.19 5.85
N LEU A 138 -3.92 -7.27 4.82
CA LEU A 138 -3.58 -8.53 4.16
C LEU A 138 -2.90 -9.51 5.13
N ALA A 139 -2.05 -9.02 6.02
CA ALA A 139 -1.37 -9.88 6.97
C ALA A 139 -2.33 -10.45 8.01
N MET A 140 -3.19 -9.59 8.55
CA MET A 140 -4.26 -10.04 9.44
C MET A 140 -5.18 -11.06 8.75
N TYR A 141 -5.43 -10.90 7.45
CA TYR A 141 -6.21 -11.85 6.66
C TYR A 141 -5.51 -13.21 6.50
N VAL A 142 -4.24 -13.21 6.11
CA VAL A 142 -3.42 -14.43 5.96
C VAL A 142 -3.29 -15.16 7.30
N ASP A 143 -3.09 -14.43 8.40
CA ASP A 143 -2.96 -14.99 9.74
C ASP A 143 -4.32 -15.43 10.35
N GLY A 144 -5.43 -15.20 9.65
CA GLY A 144 -6.78 -15.54 10.13
C GLY A 144 -7.26 -14.69 11.31
N THR A 145 -6.67 -13.50 11.49
CA THR A 145 -6.97 -12.57 12.59
C THR A 145 -7.80 -11.35 12.15
N PHE A 146 -8.05 -11.21 10.84
CA PHE A 146 -8.89 -10.13 10.32
C PHE A 146 -10.36 -10.26 10.82
N PRO A 147 -10.99 -9.19 11.33
CA PRO A 147 -12.40 -9.23 11.76
C PRO A 147 -13.35 -9.62 10.62
N THR A 148 -14.21 -10.61 10.83
CA THR A 148 -15.13 -11.12 9.78
C THR A 148 -16.57 -10.61 9.89
N ASP A 149 -16.89 -9.92 10.97
CA ASP A 149 -18.24 -9.41 11.30
C ASP A 149 -18.48 -7.96 10.84
N ARG A 150 -17.44 -7.29 10.35
CA ARG A 150 -17.45 -5.90 9.87
C ARG A 150 -16.79 -5.81 8.50
N SER A 151 -17.07 -4.75 7.76
CA SER A 151 -16.41 -4.51 6.47
C SER A 151 -14.96 -4.06 6.67
N PRO A 152 -14.04 -4.34 5.72
CA PRO A 152 -12.66 -3.88 5.82
C PRO A 152 -12.50 -2.36 5.91
N VAL A 153 -13.44 -1.62 5.30
CA VAL A 153 -13.46 -0.15 5.35
C VAL A 153 -13.74 0.32 6.77
N GLU A 154 -14.70 -0.29 7.48
CA GLU A 154 -14.98 0.04 8.89
C GLU A 154 -13.81 -0.34 9.81
N VAL A 155 -13.11 -1.45 9.54
CA VAL A 155 -11.95 -1.88 10.32
C VAL A 155 -10.80 -0.86 10.18
N ALA A 156 -10.61 -0.28 8.99
CA ALA A 156 -9.57 0.72 8.76
C ALA A 156 -9.71 1.99 9.63
N ASP A 157 -10.93 2.27 10.11
CA ASP A 157 -11.24 3.41 10.99
C ASP A 157 -11.08 3.07 12.49
N ASP A 158 -10.73 1.83 12.86
CA ASP A 158 -10.55 1.45 14.26
C ASP A 158 -9.40 2.27 14.91
N PRO A 159 -9.51 2.66 16.19
CA PRO A 159 -8.47 3.45 16.87
C PRO A 159 -7.07 2.83 16.83
N VAL A 160 -6.98 1.50 16.84
CA VAL A 160 -5.71 0.78 16.74
C VAL A 160 -5.07 0.91 15.35
N MET A 161 -5.88 1.06 14.29
CA MET A 161 -5.41 1.32 12.93
C MET A 161 -4.92 2.76 12.80
N VAL A 162 -5.57 3.71 13.47
CA VAL A 162 -5.09 5.09 13.61
C VAL A 162 -3.73 5.12 14.32
N ASP A 163 -3.57 4.38 15.42
CA ASP A 163 -2.27 4.25 16.11
C ASP A 163 -1.19 3.62 15.20
N PHE A 164 -1.54 2.61 14.40
CA PHE A 164 -0.64 2.02 13.41
C PHE A 164 -0.23 3.04 12.34
N ASN A 165 -1.20 3.76 11.77
CA ASN A 165 -0.96 4.77 10.74
C ASN A 165 -0.06 5.90 11.25
N GLU A 166 -0.20 6.29 12.52
CA GLU A 166 0.71 7.26 13.15
C GLU A 166 2.17 6.77 13.05
N GLN A 167 2.42 5.52 13.43
CA GLN A 167 3.76 4.93 13.35
C GLN A 167 4.23 4.73 11.91
N SER A 168 3.32 4.39 10.99
CA SER A 168 3.62 4.28 9.55
C SER A 168 4.09 5.61 8.98
N VAL A 169 3.38 6.72 9.24
CA VAL A 169 3.80 8.06 8.79
C VAL A 169 5.21 8.38 9.29
N ARG A 170 5.50 8.13 10.57
CA ARG A 170 6.84 8.33 11.14
C ARG A 170 7.91 7.47 10.46
N ALA A 171 7.61 6.21 10.15
CA ALA A 171 8.51 5.32 9.42
C ALA A 171 8.75 5.79 7.98
N TRP A 172 7.71 6.29 7.29
CA TRP A 172 7.84 6.88 5.96
C TRP A 172 8.69 8.14 5.95
N MET A 173 8.63 8.97 7.00
CA MET A 173 9.53 10.12 7.11
C MET A 173 10.99 9.71 7.13
N VAL A 174 11.33 8.59 7.79
CA VAL A 174 12.69 8.04 7.79
C VAL A 174 13.09 7.62 6.37
N ALA A 175 12.26 6.84 5.68
CA ALA A 175 12.54 6.39 4.32
C ALA A 175 12.68 7.55 3.32
N VAL A 176 11.83 8.57 3.41
CA VAL A 176 11.93 9.78 2.57
C VAL A 176 13.21 10.54 2.88
N ARG A 177 13.58 10.70 4.15
CA ARG A 177 14.84 11.36 4.54
C ARG A 177 16.06 10.60 4.00
N GLU A 178 16.08 9.28 4.14
CA GLU A 178 17.17 8.42 3.66
C GLU A 178 17.31 8.44 2.13
N SER A 179 16.23 8.66 1.39
CA SER A 179 16.28 8.81 -0.07
C SER A 179 17.11 10.02 -0.53
N GLY A 180 17.25 11.05 0.31
CA GLY A 180 17.95 12.29 -0.05
C GLY A 180 17.29 13.07 -1.19
N THR A 181 16.00 12.82 -1.47
CA THR A 181 15.31 13.37 -2.66
C THR A 181 14.44 14.60 -2.36
N THR A 182 14.41 15.10 -1.13
CA THR A 182 13.63 16.29 -0.72
C THR A 182 14.33 17.05 0.41
N THR A 183 13.85 18.26 0.74
CA THR A 183 14.37 19.05 1.87
C THR A 183 13.69 18.66 3.17
N GLU A 184 14.31 18.90 4.33
CA GLU A 184 13.64 18.67 5.64
C GLU A 184 12.33 19.47 5.75
N LYS A 185 12.32 20.71 5.24
CA LYS A 185 11.11 21.54 5.26
C LYS A 185 9.95 20.86 4.51
N ASP A 186 10.19 20.46 3.26
CA ASP A 186 9.17 19.83 2.41
C ASP A 186 8.74 18.48 2.98
N LEU A 187 9.68 17.72 3.58
CA LEU A 187 9.38 16.49 4.30
C LEU A 187 8.41 16.73 5.46
N TYR A 188 8.67 17.71 6.33
CA TYR A 188 7.79 18.01 7.46
C TYR A 188 6.40 18.48 7.01
N GLU A 189 6.31 19.37 6.02
CA GLU A 189 5.02 19.84 5.49
C GLU A 189 4.18 18.69 4.90
N ALA A 190 4.80 17.78 4.13
CA ALA A 190 4.12 16.60 3.60
C ALA A 190 3.72 15.62 4.71
N ALA A 191 4.55 15.47 5.75
CA ALA A 191 4.26 14.60 6.87
C ALA A 191 3.07 15.10 7.70
N GLU A 192 2.90 16.42 7.85
CA GLU A 192 1.76 16.99 8.58
C GLU A 192 0.45 16.69 7.86
N LEU A 193 0.44 16.84 6.54
CA LEU A 193 -0.71 16.52 5.69
C LEU A 193 -1.01 15.01 5.74
N SER A 194 0.03 14.17 5.64
CA SER A 194 -0.09 12.72 5.77
C SER A 194 -0.62 12.31 7.15
N MET A 195 -0.14 12.92 8.24
CA MET A 195 -0.63 12.61 9.59
C MET A 195 -2.10 12.98 9.74
N ASN A 196 -2.51 14.15 9.26
CA ASN A 196 -3.92 14.57 9.29
C ASN A 196 -4.83 13.65 8.47
N GLN A 197 -4.32 13.09 7.38
CA GLN A 197 -5.07 12.17 6.52
C GLN A 197 -5.21 10.77 7.13
N PHE A 198 -4.11 10.17 7.59
CA PHE A 198 -4.07 8.76 7.97
C PHE A 198 -4.19 8.51 9.48
N ALA A 199 -3.82 9.48 10.31
CA ALA A 199 -3.91 9.40 11.77
C ALA A 199 -4.46 10.71 12.36
N PRO A 200 -5.73 11.06 12.06
CA PRO A 200 -6.32 12.33 12.44
C PRO A 200 -6.26 12.55 13.96
N GLY A 201 -5.87 13.76 14.37
CA GLY A 201 -5.72 14.14 15.78
C GLY A 201 -4.39 13.74 16.42
N ARG A 202 -3.44 13.19 15.65
CA ARG A 202 -2.07 12.92 16.10
C ARG A 202 -1.10 14.02 15.66
N GLU A 203 -0.08 14.23 16.48
CA GLU A 203 0.98 15.21 16.24
C GLU A 203 2.25 14.49 15.71
N LEU A 204 3.02 15.17 14.87
CA LEU A 204 4.32 14.69 14.39
C LEU A 204 5.41 14.73 15.47
#